data_AF-A0AAC8TGF3-F1
#
_entry.id   AF-A0AAC8TGF3-F1
#
_cell.length_a   1.000
_cell.length_b   1.000
_cell.length_c   1.000
_cell.angle_alpha   90.00
_cell.angle_beta   90.00
_cell.angle_gamma   90.00
#
_symmetry.space_group_name_H-M   'P 1'
#
loop_
_entity.id
_entity.type
_entity.pdbx_description
1 polymer ?
#
loop_
_entity_poly.entity_id
_entity_poly.type
_entity_poly.pdbx_seq_one_letter_code
_entity_poly.pdbx_strand_id
1 'polypeptide(L)'
;MGSSLLHPLPQDVRRDGERLFNVSMWCIGRDVTHADNLLLRHGLTRERMPAGQQGTSAYSGALPGGGALTLWGFGALCRVCGESIYVPRDGFSPVLVEEARVTWPVFQAAGLGGPRAPVTPREQSAARTAVSVLARWLAGYEEWVLGLMGPGWRHECLAARPKASPVSAESLAGEWRCLAGRVEALERPVVDESFAPFAGA
;
A
#
# COMPACT_ATOMS: atom_id res chain seq x y z
N MET A 1 1.63 22.06 -25.69
CA MET A 1 1.77 22.12 -24.21
C MET A 1 1.08 20.89 -23.64
N GLY A 2 1.84 19.79 -23.51
CA GLY A 2 1.31 18.52 -23.01
C GLY A 2 1.21 18.59 -21.50
N SER A 3 -0.01 18.55 -20.96
CA SER A 3 -0.26 18.33 -19.54
C SER A 3 0.30 16.96 -19.19
N SER A 4 1.55 16.90 -18.71
CA SER A 4 2.07 15.71 -18.06
C SER A 4 1.24 15.58 -16.79
N LEU A 5 0.20 14.74 -16.85
CA LEU A 5 -0.64 14.41 -15.71
C LEU A 5 0.30 14.02 -14.57
N LEU A 6 0.49 14.93 -13.61
CA LEU A 6 1.43 14.75 -12.52
C LEU A 6 0.93 13.56 -11.71
N HIS A 7 1.57 12.43 -11.96
CA HIS A 7 1.33 11.23 -11.20
C HIS A 7 1.73 11.51 -9.74
N PRO A 8 0.93 11.10 -8.73
CA PRO A 8 1.22 11.40 -7.33
C PRO A 8 2.58 10.85 -6.87
N LEU A 9 3.08 9.81 -7.54
CA LEU A 9 4.36 9.17 -7.29
C LEU A 9 5.31 9.26 -8.49
N PRO A 10 6.60 9.59 -8.29
CA PRO A 10 7.66 9.42 -9.27
C PRO A 10 7.77 7.98 -9.80
N GLN A 11 8.29 7.82 -11.03
CA GLN A 11 8.31 6.52 -11.71
C GLN A 11 9.15 5.47 -10.98
N ASP A 12 10.30 5.85 -10.45
CA ASP A 12 11.19 5.00 -9.66
C ASP A 12 10.50 4.50 -8.38
N VAL A 13 9.83 5.39 -7.65
CA VAL A 13 9.05 5.05 -6.45
C VAL A 13 7.94 4.04 -6.78
N ARG A 14 7.23 4.22 -7.90
CA ARG A 14 6.20 3.25 -8.33
C ARG A 14 6.77 1.89 -8.66
N ARG A 15 7.86 1.86 -9.43
CA ARG A 15 8.49 0.61 -9.84
C ARG A 15 8.98 -0.18 -8.64
N ASP A 16 9.58 0.50 -7.66
CA ASP A 16 10.08 -0.15 -6.45
C ASP A 16 8.89 -0.60 -5.58
N GLY A 17 7.88 0.25 -5.41
CA GLY A 17 6.64 -0.08 -4.71
C GLY A 17 5.91 -1.29 -5.32
N GLU A 18 5.80 -1.37 -6.65
CA GLU A 18 5.19 -2.51 -7.35
C GLU A 18 5.94 -3.81 -7.08
N ARG A 19 7.28 -3.77 -7.10
CA ARG A 19 8.11 -4.94 -6.81
C ARG A 19 7.89 -5.41 -5.36
N LEU A 20 7.95 -4.49 -4.41
CA LEU A 20 7.75 -4.78 -2.98
C LEU A 20 6.33 -5.27 -2.70
N PHE A 21 5.32 -4.64 -3.31
CA PHE A 21 3.92 -4.99 -3.07
C PHE A 21 3.59 -6.36 -3.62
N ASN A 22 4.14 -6.71 -4.79
CA ASN A 22 3.99 -8.05 -5.34
C ASN A 22 4.63 -9.15 -4.48
N VAL A 23 5.73 -8.86 -3.77
CA VAL A 23 6.32 -9.81 -2.82
C VAL A 23 5.46 -9.91 -1.58
N SER A 24 5.07 -8.77 -1.02
CA SER A 24 4.31 -8.70 0.23
C SER A 24 2.94 -9.35 0.08
N MET A 25 2.23 -9.10 -1.02
CA MET A 25 0.94 -9.74 -1.32
C MET A 25 1.06 -11.26 -1.50
N TRP A 26 2.20 -11.75 -1.99
CA TRP A 26 2.46 -13.19 -2.01
C TRP A 26 2.66 -13.75 -0.60
N CYS A 27 3.51 -13.12 0.22
CA CYS A 27 3.75 -13.54 1.59
C CYS A 27 2.47 -13.49 2.45
N ILE A 28 1.70 -12.42 2.34
CA ILE A 28 0.38 -12.30 2.98
C ILE A 28 -0.56 -13.41 2.49
N GLY A 29 -0.52 -13.76 1.20
CA GLY A 29 -1.26 -14.90 0.66
C GLY A 29 -0.92 -16.23 1.36
N ARG A 30 0.35 -16.45 1.72
CA ARG A 30 0.78 -17.60 2.53
C ARG A 30 0.31 -17.48 3.97
N ASP A 31 0.42 -16.29 4.55
CA ASP A 31 0.01 -16.00 5.93
C ASP A 31 -1.47 -16.28 6.20
N VAL A 32 -2.34 -15.97 5.24
CA VAL A 32 -3.78 -16.24 5.39
C VAL A 32 -4.14 -17.72 5.23
N THR A 33 -3.24 -18.51 4.64
CA THR A 33 -3.36 -19.98 4.52
C THR A 33 -2.74 -20.72 5.70
N HIS A 34 -1.92 -20.04 6.51
CA HIS A 34 -1.42 -20.58 7.77
C HIS A 34 -2.60 -20.95 8.70
N ALA A 35 -2.43 -21.97 9.54
CA ALA A 35 -3.49 -22.47 10.42
C ALA A 35 -4.12 -21.38 11.29
N ASP A 36 -3.29 -20.46 11.78
CA ASP A 36 -3.71 -19.32 12.61
C ASP A 36 -4.26 -18.13 11.83
N ASN A 37 -4.16 -18.13 10.49
CA ASN A 37 -4.41 -16.98 9.61
C ASN A 37 -3.80 -15.68 10.16
N LEU A 38 -2.54 -15.39 9.80
CA LEU A 38 -1.79 -14.37 10.55
C LEU A 38 -2.38 -12.95 10.46
N LEU A 39 -3.16 -12.62 9.42
CA LEU A 39 -3.90 -11.36 9.36
C LEU A 39 -4.99 -11.27 10.43
N LEU A 40 -5.76 -12.35 10.64
CA LEU A 40 -6.75 -12.40 11.72
C LEU A 40 -6.07 -12.32 13.09
N ARG A 41 -4.97 -13.06 13.28
CA ARG A 41 -4.17 -13.02 14.51
C ARG A 41 -3.55 -11.65 14.79
N HIS A 42 -3.20 -10.91 13.75
CA HIS A 42 -2.73 -9.52 13.83
C HIS A 42 -3.87 -8.52 14.17
N GLY A 43 -5.13 -8.96 14.14
CA GLY A 43 -6.28 -8.15 14.54
C GLY A 43 -7.10 -7.58 13.38
N LEU A 44 -6.89 -8.03 12.14
CA LEU A 44 -7.78 -7.67 11.04
C LEU A 44 -9.07 -8.51 11.11
N THR A 45 -10.17 -7.93 10.63
CA THR A 45 -11.42 -8.64 10.39
C THR A 45 -11.47 -9.14 8.95
N ARG A 46 -12.16 -10.26 8.70
CA ARG A 46 -12.27 -10.84 7.37
C ARG A 46 -13.71 -10.85 6.89
N GLU A 47 -13.94 -10.23 5.74
CA GLU A 47 -15.14 -10.45 4.93
C GLU A 47 -14.84 -11.58 3.93
N ARG A 48 -15.44 -12.74 4.16
CA ARG A 48 -15.15 -13.94 3.37
C ARG A 48 -15.91 -13.87 2.04
N MET A 49 -15.17 -14.06 0.96
CA MET A 49 -15.77 -14.25 -0.37
C MET A 49 -16.73 -15.46 -0.34
N PRO A 50 -17.98 -15.31 -0.81
CA PRO A 50 -18.93 -16.41 -0.89
C PRO A 50 -18.41 -17.57 -1.74
N ALA A 51 -18.77 -18.80 -1.36
CA ALA A 51 -18.42 -19.98 -2.13
C ALA A 51 -19.03 -19.92 -3.54
N GLY A 52 -18.27 -20.36 -4.54
CA GLY A 52 -18.71 -20.37 -5.95
C GLY A 52 -18.62 -19.01 -6.66
N GLN A 53 -18.16 -17.95 -5.99
CA GLN A 53 -17.86 -16.67 -6.63
C GLN A 53 -16.37 -16.53 -6.94
N GLN A 54 -16.05 -15.66 -7.90
CA GLN A 54 -14.67 -15.29 -8.21
C GLN A 54 -14.26 -14.04 -7.44
N GLY A 55 -13.00 -13.99 -6.99
CA GLY A 55 -12.46 -12.84 -6.28
C GLY A 55 -11.55 -13.23 -5.11
N THR A 56 -11.40 -12.30 -4.18
CA THR A 56 -10.58 -12.50 -2.98
C THR A 56 -11.30 -12.00 -1.74
N SER A 57 -11.12 -12.66 -0.59
CA SER A 57 -11.66 -12.16 0.68
C SER A 57 -11.04 -10.80 1.03
N ALA A 58 -11.81 -9.94 1.69
CA ALA A 58 -11.33 -8.66 2.19
C ALA A 58 -10.84 -8.81 3.62
N TYR A 59 -9.70 -8.20 3.96
CA TYR A 59 -9.20 -8.11 5.33
C TYR A 59 -9.12 -6.65 5.74
N SER A 60 -9.83 -6.24 6.78
CA SER A 60 -9.94 -4.83 7.19
C SER A 60 -9.43 -4.59 8.59
N GLY A 61 -8.85 -3.41 8.83
CA GLY A 61 -8.37 -3.00 10.14
C GLY A 61 -8.26 -1.48 10.26
N ALA A 62 -8.01 -1.00 11.46
CA ALA A 62 -7.75 0.40 11.71
C ALA A 62 -6.30 0.77 11.31
N LEU A 63 -6.13 1.97 10.77
CA LEU A 63 -4.83 2.63 10.62
C LEU A 63 -4.67 3.72 11.71
N PRO A 64 -3.44 4.14 12.02
CA PRO A 64 -3.20 5.27 12.91
C PRO A 64 -3.97 6.53 12.47
N GLY A 65 -4.36 7.38 13.43
CA GLY A 65 -5.06 8.64 13.15
C GLY A 65 -6.53 8.50 12.73
N GLY A 66 -7.16 7.37 13.06
CA GLY A 66 -8.57 7.11 12.72
C GLY A 66 -8.80 6.68 11.27
N GLY A 67 -7.73 6.34 10.55
CA GLY A 67 -7.81 5.79 9.20
C GLY A 67 -8.27 4.33 9.18
N ALA A 68 -8.46 3.80 7.98
CA ALA A 68 -8.84 2.40 7.79
C ALA A 68 -8.04 1.78 6.63
N LEU A 69 -7.70 0.51 6.77
CA LEU A 69 -7.06 -0.31 5.74
C LEU A 69 -8.00 -1.45 5.37
N THR A 70 -8.15 -1.71 4.07
CA THR A 70 -8.71 -2.97 3.56
C THR A 70 -7.75 -3.58 2.54
N LEU A 71 -7.43 -4.86 2.70
CA LEU A 71 -6.55 -5.64 1.85
C LEU A 71 -7.31 -6.72 1.08
N TRP A 72 -6.93 -6.90 -0.18
CA TRP A 72 -7.38 -7.96 -1.07
C TRP A 72 -6.18 -8.53 -1.82
N GLY A 73 -6.34 -9.68 -2.49
CA GLY A 73 -5.27 -10.22 -3.34
C GLY A 73 -4.90 -9.33 -4.54
N PHE A 74 -5.77 -8.36 -4.88
CA PHE A 74 -5.59 -7.41 -5.98
C PHE A 74 -5.10 -6.01 -5.56
N GLY A 75 -4.98 -5.71 -4.25
CA GLY A 75 -4.49 -4.40 -3.79
C GLY A 75 -4.97 -4.01 -2.39
N ALA A 76 -4.81 -2.73 -2.06
CA ALA A 76 -5.16 -2.16 -0.75
C ALA A 76 -5.98 -0.88 -0.91
N LEU A 77 -7.00 -0.68 -0.07
CA LEU A 77 -7.72 0.59 0.07
C LEU A 77 -7.35 1.20 1.43
N CYS A 78 -6.91 2.45 1.41
CA CYS A 78 -6.58 3.21 2.60
C CYS A 78 -7.50 4.42 2.70
N ARG A 79 -8.18 4.59 3.84
CA ARG A 79 -8.87 5.83 4.19
C ARG A 79 -7.93 6.70 5.02
N VAL A 80 -7.51 7.84 4.47
CA VAL A 80 -6.60 8.80 5.11
C VAL A 80 -7.01 10.22 4.76
N CYS A 81 -6.89 11.15 5.71
CA CYS A 81 -7.21 12.57 5.48
C CYS A 81 -8.62 12.85 4.91
N GLY A 82 -9.58 11.96 5.18
CA GLY A 82 -10.94 12.03 4.65
C GLY A 82 -11.12 11.53 3.21
N GLU A 83 -10.04 11.07 2.56
CA GLU A 83 -10.06 10.50 1.20
C GLU A 83 -9.91 8.97 1.26
N SER A 84 -10.47 8.29 0.26
CA SER A 84 -10.30 6.85 0.06
C SER A 84 -9.38 6.60 -1.13
N ILE A 85 -8.19 6.07 -0.87
CA ILE A 85 -7.14 5.84 -1.86
C ILE A 85 -6.93 4.35 -2.04
N TYR A 86 -7.17 3.85 -3.25
CA TYR A 86 -6.86 2.49 -3.64
C TYR A 86 -5.48 2.42 -4.28
N VAL A 87 -4.65 1.53 -3.76
CA VAL A 87 -3.33 1.18 -4.29
C VAL A 87 -3.47 -0.20 -4.96
N PRO A 88 -3.54 -0.27 -6.30
CA PRO A 88 -3.59 -1.54 -7.01
C PRO A 88 -2.27 -2.28 -6.83
N ARG A 89 -2.35 -3.61 -6.77
CA ARG A 89 -1.17 -4.48 -6.76
C ARG A 89 -0.35 -4.32 -8.04
N ASP A 90 -1.04 -4.24 -9.18
CA ASP A 90 -0.41 -4.05 -10.48
C ASP A 90 -0.17 -2.54 -10.73
N GLY A 91 1.04 -2.20 -11.13
CA GLY A 91 1.47 -0.83 -11.43
C GLY A 91 1.68 0.10 -10.23
N PHE A 92 1.23 -0.28 -9.02
CA PHE A 92 1.41 0.48 -7.77
C PHE A 92 1.08 1.98 -7.92
N SER A 93 -0.07 2.24 -8.53
CA SER A 93 -0.50 3.57 -8.95
C SER A 93 -1.70 4.01 -8.11
N PRO A 94 -1.51 4.81 -7.04
CA PRO A 94 -2.60 5.17 -6.14
C PRO A 94 -3.65 6.01 -6.86
N VAL A 95 -4.91 5.60 -6.70
CA VAL A 95 -6.09 6.20 -7.34
C VAL A 95 -7.15 6.49 -6.28
N LEU A 96 -7.93 7.55 -6.50
CA LEU A 96 -9.03 7.92 -5.63
C LEU A 96 -10.24 7.02 -5.89
N VAL A 97 -10.89 6.61 -4.82
CA VAL A 97 -12.16 5.87 -4.82
C VAL A 97 -13.25 6.74 -4.23
N GLU A 98 -14.30 6.97 -5.01
CA GLU A 98 -15.51 7.64 -4.53
C GLU A 98 -16.39 6.64 -3.79
N GLU A 99 -16.39 6.67 -2.46
CA GLU A 99 -17.06 5.66 -1.62
C GLU A 99 -18.55 5.48 -1.94
N ALA A 100 -19.23 6.54 -2.35
CA ALA A 100 -20.64 6.50 -2.76
C ALA A 100 -20.90 5.58 -3.97
N ARG A 101 -19.86 5.24 -4.75
CA ARG A 101 -19.95 4.35 -5.92
C ARG A 101 -19.49 2.93 -5.63
N VAL A 102 -19.01 2.66 -4.41
CA VAL A 102 -18.48 1.34 -4.04
C VAL A 102 -19.63 0.41 -3.72
N THR A 103 -19.63 -0.77 -4.34
CA THR A 103 -20.60 -1.82 -4.05
C THR A 103 -20.05 -2.75 -2.98
N TRP A 104 -20.41 -2.49 -1.73
CA TRP A 104 -20.01 -3.33 -0.60
C TRP A 104 -20.88 -4.59 -0.49
N PRO A 105 -20.31 -5.74 -0.08
CA PRO A 105 -18.88 -6.01 0.12
C PRO A 105 -18.11 -6.14 -1.21
N VAL A 106 -16.84 -5.72 -1.21
CA VAL A 106 -15.97 -5.78 -2.39
C VAL A 106 -15.14 -7.06 -2.38
N PHE A 107 -15.23 -7.84 -3.46
CA PHE A 107 -14.40 -9.05 -3.67
C PHE A 107 -13.55 -9.00 -4.95
N GLN A 108 -13.78 -8.00 -5.81
CA GLN A 108 -13.05 -7.76 -7.05
C GLN A 108 -12.84 -6.25 -7.23
N ALA A 109 -11.76 -5.86 -7.91
CA ALA A 109 -11.42 -4.44 -8.13
C ALA A 109 -12.55 -3.64 -8.81
N ALA A 110 -13.35 -4.28 -9.68
CA ALA A 110 -14.50 -3.65 -10.34
C ALA A 110 -15.57 -3.15 -9.34
N GLY A 111 -15.66 -3.76 -8.14
CA GLY A 111 -16.57 -3.33 -7.08
C GLY A 111 -16.23 -1.97 -6.46
N LEU A 112 -15.06 -1.40 -6.75
CA LEU A 112 -14.62 -0.09 -6.25
C LEU A 112 -15.21 1.10 -7.02
N GLY A 113 -16.16 0.89 -7.94
CA GLY A 113 -16.95 1.98 -8.52
C GLY A 113 -16.20 2.86 -9.53
N GLY A 114 -15.15 2.35 -10.16
CA GLY A 114 -14.35 3.06 -11.15
C GLY A 114 -13.39 4.08 -10.54
N PRO A 115 -12.28 3.62 -9.92
CA PRO A 115 -11.27 4.50 -9.34
C PRO A 115 -10.70 5.48 -10.38
N ARG A 116 -10.38 6.70 -9.96
CA ARG A 116 -9.85 7.76 -10.84
C ARG A 116 -8.50 8.29 -10.35
N ALA A 117 -7.75 8.91 -11.25
CA ALA A 117 -6.52 9.58 -10.85
C ALA A 117 -6.81 10.74 -9.86
N PRO A 118 -5.94 10.96 -8.85
CA PRO A 118 -5.96 12.18 -8.07
C PRO A 118 -5.52 13.35 -8.95
N VAL A 119 -6.33 14.42 -9.00
CA VAL A 119 -6.10 15.56 -9.89
C VAL A 119 -5.73 16.83 -9.12
N THR A 120 -6.26 17.03 -7.92
CA THR A 120 -5.96 18.21 -7.11
C THR A 120 -4.70 18.02 -6.25
N PRO A 121 -4.00 19.10 -5.84
CA PRO A 121 -2.88 19.00 -4.91
C PRO A 121 -3.23 18.28 -3.60
N ARG A 122 -4.44 18.50 -3.08
CA ARG A 122 -4.97 17.81 -1.90
C ARG A 122 -5.11 16.31 -2.14
N GLU A 123 -5.72 15.90 -3.25
CA GLU A 123 -5.87 14.48 -3.60
C GLU A 123 -4.52 13.81 -3.83
N GLN A 124 -3.57 14.51 -4.46
CA GLN A 124 -2.22 13.99 -4.67
C GLN A 124 -1.47 13.82 -3.34
N SER A 125 -1.61 14.77 -2.41
CA SER A 125 -1.04 14.67 -1.06
C SER A 125 -1.69 13.53 -0.25
N ALA A 126 -3.02 13.37 -0.35
CA ALA A 126 -3.73 12.24 0.23
C ALA A 126 -3.27 10.90 -0.35
N ALA A 127 -3.05 10.83 -1.67
CA ALA A 127 -2.51 9.64 -2.33
C ALA A 127 -1.10 9.28 -1.84
N ARG A 128 -0.21 10.25 -1.72
CA ARG A 128 1.13 10.04 -1.15
C ARG A 128 1.07 9.63 0.33
N THR A 129 0.22 10.27 1.11
CA THR A 129 -0.03 9.90 2.52
C THR A 129 -0.56 8.47 2.65
N ALA A 130 -1.49 8.06 1.79
CA ALA A 130 -2.01 6.69 1.79
C ALA A 130 -0.90 5.67 1.51
N VAL A 131 -0.02 5.95 0.55
CA VAL A 131 1.10 5.08 0.20
C VAL A 131 2.12 5.00 1.33
N SER A 132 2.48 6.11 1.98
CA SER A 132 3.42 6.08 3.10
C SER A 132 2.83 5.35 4.31
N VAL A 133 1.55 5.56 4.62
CA VAL A 133 0.85 4.83 5.69
C VAL A 133 0.77 3.33 5.38
N LEU A 134 0.41 2.95 4.15
CA LEU A 134 0.39 1.56 3.72
C LEU A 134 1.77 0.92 3.82
N ALA A 135 2.82 1.60 3.33
CA ALA A 135 4.19 1.11 3.39
C ALA A 135 4.66 0.91 4.84
N ARG A 136 4.35 1.84 5.75
CA ARG A 136 4.64 1.67 7.18
C ARG A 136 3.85 0.53 7.81
N TRP A 137 2.57 0.36 7.45
CA TRP A 137 1.77 -0.75 7.93
C TRP A 137 2.35 -2.09 7.47
N LEU A 138 2.74 -2.20 6.19
CA LEU A 138 3.38 -3.40 5.64
C LEU A 138 4.72 -3.67 6.33
N ALA A 139 5.55 -2.66 6.56
CA ALA A 139 6.79 -2.81 7.32
C ALA A 139 6.54 -3.35 8.73
N GLY A 140 5.60 -2.76 9.48
CA GLY A 140 5.25 -3.20 10.83
C GLY A 140 4.66 -4.60 10.87
N TYR A 141 3.81 -4.94 9.89
CA TYR A 141 3.26 -6.29 9.77
C TYR A 141 4.36 -7.32 9.50
N GLU A 142 5.30 -7.03 8.60
CA GLU A 142 6.43 -7.93 8.32
C GLU A 142 7.31 -8.17 9.55
N GLU A 143 7.60 -7.13 10.33
CA GLU A 143 8.34 -7.28 11.59
C GLU A 143 7.59 -8.10 12.63
N TRP A 144 6.28 -7.87 12.74
CA TRP A 144 5.45 -8.65 13.63
C TRP A 144 5.45 -10.13 13.24
N VAL A 145 5.35 -10.44 11.95
CA VAL A 145 5.45 -11.83 11.45
C VAL A 145 6.83 -12.41 11.75
N LEU A 146 7.91 -11.66 11.50
CA LEU A 146 9.28 -12.11 11.81
C LEU A 146 9.48 -12.36 13.30
N GLY A 147 8.94 -11.50 14.17
CA GLY A 147 9.00 -11.68 15.62
C GLY A 147 8.17 -12.87 16.11
N LEU A 148 7.04 -13.15 15.45
CA LEU A 148 6.14 -14.23 15.83
C LEU A 148 6.58 -15.60 15.30
N MET A 149 6.96 -15.68 14.03
CA MET A 149 7.22 -16.92 13.30
C MET A 149 8.71 -17.20 13.07
N GLY A 150 9.57 -16.21 13.32
CA GLY A 150 10.97 -16.24 12.94
C GLY A 150 11.22 -16.04 11.43
N PRO A 151 12.48 -15.86 11.02
CA PRO A 151 12.84 -15.65 9.62
C PRO A 151 12.59 -16.87 8.72
N GLY A 152 12.58 -18.09 9.30
CA GLY A 152 12.36 -19.34 8.57
C GLY A 152 11.03 -19.36 7.80
N TRP A 153 9.96 -18.82 8.40
CA TRP A 153 8.65 -18.75 7.74
C TRP A 153 8.69 -17.89 6.47
N ARG A 154 9.38 -16.74 6.52
CA ARG A 154 9.52 -15.87 5.36
C ARG A 154 10.41 -16.48 4.28
N HIS A 155 11.48 -17.18 4.67
CA HIS A 155 12.26 -17.96 3.71
C HIS A 155 11.42 -19.02 2.99
N GLU A 156 10.58 -19.77 3.71
CA GLU A 156 9.68 -20.74 3.10
C GLU A 156 8.69 -20.07 2.13
N CYS A 157 8.07 -18.96 2.55
CA CYS A 157 7.14 -18.20 1.71
C CYS A 157 7.81 -17.72 0.41
N LEU A 158 9.03 -17.18 0.50
CA LEU A 158 9.76 -16.67 -0.66
C LEU A 158 10.30 -17.80 -1.55
N ALA A 159 10.72 -18.93 -0.98
CA ALA A 159 11.17 -20.10 -1.73
C ALA A 159 10.03 -20.77 -2.53
N ALA A 160 8.80 -20.75 -2.00
CA ALA A 160 7.63 -21.27 -2.69
C ALA A 160 7.14 -20.38 -3.85
N ARG A 161 7.75 -19.21 -4.03
CA ARG A 161 7.31 -18.19 -4.98
C ARG A 161 7.75 -18.57 -6.41
N PRO A 162 6.87 -18.50 -7.44
CA PRO A 162 7.23 -18.88 -8.81
C PRO A 162 8.35 -18.04 -9.44
N LYS A 163 8.53 -16.81 -8.95
CA LYS A 163 9.57 -15.89 -9.40
C LYS A 163 10.45 -15.52 -8.20
N ALA A 164 11.75 -15.51 -8.42
CA ALA A 164 12.73 -15.08 -7.44
C ALA A 164 12.32 -13.73 -6.81
N SER A 165 12.48 -13.62 -5.50
CA SER A 165 12.20 -12.39 -4.80
C SER A 165 13.30 -11.36 -5.09
N PRO A 166 12.95 -10.11 -5.44
CA PRO A 166 13.93 -9.02 -5.58
C PRO A 166 14.49 -8.54 -4.23
N VAL A 167 13.94 -9.01 -3.11
CA VAL A 167 14.30 -8.62 -1.74
C VAL A 167 14.38 -9.85 -0.84
N SER A 168 15.27 -9.82 0.16
CA SER A 168 15.39 -10.93 1.12
C SER A 168 14.27 -10.89 2.15
N ALA A 169 14.13 -11.97 2.92
CA ALA A 169 13.17 -12.03 4.02
C ALA A 169 13.46 -10.96 5.08
N GLU A 170 14.74 -10.73 5.39
CA GLU A 170 15.21 -9.80 6.39
C GLU A 170 15.12 -8.35 5.93
N SER A 171 15.27 -8.09 4.63
CA SER A 171 15.26 -6.72 4.10
C SER A 171 13.86 -6.18 3.86
N LEU A 172 12.85 -7.04 3.70
CA LEU A 172 11.51 -6.63 3.24
C LEU A 172 10.88 -5.51 4.08
N ALA A 173 10.93 -5.61 5.41
CA ALA A 173 10.42 -4.56 6.29
C ALA A 173 11.20 -3.24 6.16
N GLY A 174 12.54 -3.32 6.04
CA GLY A 174 13.41 -2.17 5.84
C GLY A 174 13.15 -1.47 4.51
N GLU A 175 12.99 -2.22 3.42
CA GLU A 175 12.68 -1.69 2.10
C GLU A 175 11.34 -0.93 2.06
N TRP A 176 10.33 -1.44 2.77
CA TRP A 176 9.06 -0.72 2.93
C TRP A 176 9.21 0.60 3.69
N ARG A 177 10.03 0.64 4.74
CA ARG A 177 10.33 1.90 5.44
C ARG A 177 11.06 2.89 4.56
N CYS A 178 12.04 2.42 3.79
CA CYS A 178 12.75 3.25 2.82
C CYS A 178 11.78 3.85 1.79
N LEU A 179 10.84 3.05 1.27
CA LEU A 179 9.79 3.53 0.38
C LEU A 179 8.90 4.59 1.06
N ALA A 180 8.44 4.33 2.29
CA ALA A 180 7.63 5.28 3.05
C ALA A 180 8.36 6.63 3.21
N GLY A 181 9.63 6.61 3.63
CA GLY A 181 10.44 7.81 3.79
C GLY A 181 10.65 8.57 2.48
N ARG A 182 10.86 7.87 1.35
CA ARG A 182 10.94 8.49 0.02
C ARG A 182 9.64 9.20 -0.38
N VAL A 183 8.49 8.58 -0.08
CA VAL A 183 7.18 9.17 -0.40
C VAL A 183 6.89 10.38 0.49
N GLU A 184 7.23 10.32 1.78
CA GLU A 184 7.08 11.43 2.71
C GLU A 184 7.97 12.62 2.37
N ALA A 185 9.17 12.37 1.84
CA ALA A 185 10.06 13.44 1.38
C ALA A 185 9.46 14.27 0.24
N LEU A 186 8.50 13.72 -0.52
CA LEU A 186 7.78 14.45 -1.58
C LEU A 186 6.78 15.48 -1.03
N GLU A 187 6.36 15.36 0.23
CA GLU A 187 5.46 16.31 0.90
C GLU A 187 6.20 17.51 1.50
N ARG A 188 7.51 17.39 1.68
CA ARG A 188 8.31 18.52 2.15
C ARG A 188 8.33 19.58 1.05
N PRO A 189 7.99 20.84 1.35
CA PRO A 189 8.32 21.93 0.45
C PRO A 189 9.82 21.83 0.18
N VAL A 190 10.21 21.79 -1.10
CA VAL A 190 11.57 22.17 -1.45
C VAL A 190 11.68 23.62 -0.98
N VAL A 191 12.28 23.82 0.20
CA VAL A 191 12.69 25.16 0.61
C VAL A 191 13.69 25.55 -0.45
N ASP A 192 13.28 26.47 -1.30
CA ASP A 192 14.09 27.05 -2.36
C ASP A 192 15.32 27.68 -1.68
N GLU A 193 16.47 27.01 -1.73
CA GLU A 193 17.77 27.59 -1.33
C GLU A 193 18.23 28.67 -2.33
N SER A 194 17.31 29.43 -2.94
CA SER A 194 17.62 30.45 -3.95
C SER A 194 16.75 31.71 -3.82
N PHE A 195 16.28 32.03 -2.62
CA PHE A 195 15.91 33.40 -2.28
C PHE A 195 16.70 33.89 -1.05
N ALA A 196 17.98 34.16 -1.26
CA ALA A 196 18.66 35.18 -0.45
C ALA A 196 18.13 36.55 -0.91
N PRO A 197 17.48 37.35 -0.04
CA PRO A 197 17.15 38.73 -0.37
C PRO A 197 18.44 39.56 -0.42
N PHE A 198 18.57 40.38 -1.45
CA PHE A 198 19.55 41.47 -1.52
C PHE A 198 19.41 42.38 -0.29
N ALA A 199 20.51 42.61 0.41
CA ALA A 199 20.82 43.85 1.13
C ALA A 199 22.22 44.25 0.64
N GLY A 200 22.49 45.39 0.01
CA GLY A 200 21.87 46.70 0.13
C GLY A 200 22.88 47.63 0.79
N ALA A 201 23.75 48.24 -0.02
CA ALA A 201 24.44 49.54 0.14
C ALA A 201 25.64 49.61 -0.81
#